data_AF-A0ABC8QI09-F1
#
_entry.id   AF-A0ABC8QI09-F1
#
_cell.length_a   1.000
_cell.length_b   1.000
_cell.length_c   1.000
_cell.angle_alpha   90.00
_cell.angle_beta   90.00
_cell.angle_gamma   90.00
#
_symmetry.space_group_name_H-M   'P 1'
#
loop_
_entity.id
_entity.type
_entity.pdbx_description
1 polymer ?
#
loop_
_entity_poly.entity_id
_entity_poly.type
_entity_poly.pdbx_seq_one_letter_code
_entity_poly.pdbx_strand_id
1 'polypeptide(L)'
;MIAWTQYEIGNHRLRCPACGRGERDKTLGLTIEADGKGVAHCFRCTFTESYRPERGARQKMPSVPRIKAVTTQKHETLSDYGRDLWSACKPLSGVAVAYLEGRCCVIPPADGDLRWHPALKHPTGSTGPALVARITDAVTCQPVSLHRTWIQADGRKADIDPPRLLLGGHRKQGGVIRLWPDEAVTVGLGVAEGIETALSLAWAYAPVWACIDAGNLAAFPVLPGIDALTIGADNDAAGAAAAKECSVRWADANREVYITKQAENDLNDAIKEAA
;
A
#
# COMPACT_ATOMS: atom_id res chain seq x y z
N MET A 1 -16.48 35.47 22.86
CA MET A 1 -17.03 35.35 21.49
C MET A 1 -16.55 36.56 20.71
N ILE A 2 -16.28 36.44 19.41
CA ILE A 2 -15.73 37.56 18.62
C ILE A 2 -16.88 38.49 18.21
N ALA A 3 -16.71 39.81 18.38
CA ALA A 3 -17.67 40.81 17.95
C ALA A 3 -17.46 41.17 16.46
N TRP A 4 -17.84 40.27 15.56
CA TRP A 4 -17.55 40.34 14.12
C TRP A 4 -17.95 41.66 13.44
N THR A 5 -19.05 42.28 13.87
CA THR A 5 -19.58 43.53 13.30
C THR A 5 -18.78 44.78 13.67
N GLN A 6 -17.76 44.68 14.53
CA GLN A 6 -16.94 45.80 14.98
C GLN A 6 -15.64 45.98 14.18
N TYR A 7 -15.41 45.13 13.18
CA TYR A 7 -14.17 45.11 12.42
C TYR A 7 -14.45 45.39 10.94
N GLU A 8 -13.62 46.25 10.36
CA GLU A 8 -13.68 46.58 8.93
C GLU A 8 -13.13 45.44 8.06
N ILE A 9 -13.41 45.49 6.76
CA ILE A 9 -12.86 44.55 5.77
C ILE A 9 -11.33 44.56 5.84
N GLY A 10 -10.71 43.38 5.89
CA GLY A 10 -9.26 43.23 5.98
C GLY A 10 -8.81 42.29 7.10
N ASN A 11 -7.53 42.42 7.48
CA ASN A 11 -6.87 41.54 8.44
C ASN A 11 -6.63 42.24 9.77
N HIS A 12 -7.05 41.60 10.86
CA HIS A 12 -6.95 42.11 12.22
C HIS A 12 -6.24 41.09 13.13
N ARG A 13 -5.68 41.57 14.24
CA ARG A 13 -5.04 40.73 15.26
C ARG A 13 -5.66 40.99 16.61
N LEU A 14 -6.24 39.94 17.20
CA LEU A 14 -7.01 40.01 18.44
C LEU A 14 -6.45 39.07 19.49
N ARG A 15 -6.95 39.24 20.72
CA ARG A 15 -6.82 38.27 21.79
C ARG A 15 -7.73 37.07 21.51
N CYS A 16 -7.17 35.85 21.63
CA CYS A 16 -7.97 34.64 21.50
C CYS A 16 -9.00 34.53 22.64
N PRO A 17 -10.30 34.34 22.36
CA PRO A 17 -11.30 34.18 23.41
C PRO A 17 -11.16 32.86 24.19
N ALA A 18 -10.47 31.86 23.63
CA ALA A 18 -10.26 30.56 24.26
C ALA A 18 -8.96 30.46 25.08
N CYS A 19 -7.85 31.06 24.61
CA CYS A 19 -6.53 30.89 25.25
C CYS A 19 -5.73 32.18 25.47
N GLY A 20 -6.33 33.35 25.22
CA GLY A 20 -5.63 34.63 25.23
C GLY A 20 -5.23 35.09 26.64
N ARG A 21 -4.01 35.61 26.79
CA ARG A 21 -3.40 35.99 28.07
C ARG A 21 -3.09 37.49 28.14
N GLY A 22 -3.84 38.25 28.95
CA GLY A 22 -3.66 39.70 29.07
C GLY A 22 -4.05 40.49 27.81
N GLU A 23 -4.05 41.82 27.90
CA GLU A 23 -4.61 42.70 26.87
C GLU A 23 -3.74 42.85 25.61
N ARG A 24 -2.43 42.57 25.71
CA ARG A 24 -1.48 42.68 24.59
C ARG A 24 -1.39 41.42 23.73
N ASP A 25 -2.09 40.33 24.10
CA ASP A 25 -2.03 39.07 23.37
C ASP A 25 -2.77 39.18 22.03
N LYS A 26 -2.03 39.01 20.94
CA LYS A 26 -2.50 39.13 19.56
C LYS A 26 -2.43 37.79 18.80
N THR A 27 -2.62 36.67 19.50
CA THR A 27 -2.50 35.31 18.95
C THR A 27 -3.64 34.86 18.04
N LEU A 28 -4.74 35.61 17.96
CA LEU A 28 -5.85 35.31 17.05
C LEU A 28 -5.74 36.20 15.81
N GLY A 29 -5.67 35.60 14.63
CA GLY A 29 -5.90 36.30 13.37
C GLY A 29 -7.39 36.34 13.05
N LEU A 30 -7.88 37.49 12.61
CA LEU A 30 -9.24 37.68 12.12
C LEU A 30 -9.17 38.27 10.71
N THR A 31 -9.82 37.63 9.74
CA THR A 31 -9.93 38.13 8.37
C THR A 31 -11.40 38.35 8.04
N ILE A 32 -11.72 39.52 7.48
CA ILE A 32 -13.05 39.88 6.99
C ILE A 32 -12.95 40.18 5.50
N GLU A 33 -13.75 39.46 4.72
CA GLU A 33 -13.87 39.58 3.27
C GLU A 33 -14.85 40.70 2.88
N ALA A 34 -14.78 41.15 1.63
CA ALA A 34 -15.60 42.26 1.13
C ALA A 34 -17.11 41.98 1.15
N ASP A 35 -17.51 40.71 1.16
CA ASP A 35 -18.90 40.27 1.27
C ASP A 35 -19.37 40.11 2.73
N GLY A 36 -18.56 40.54 3.71
CA GLY A 36 -18.86 40.47 5.14
C GLY A 36 -18.67 39.10 5.77
N LYS A 37 -18.22 38.08 5.02
CA LYS A 37 -17.80 36.80 5.59
C LYS A 37 -16.47 36.97 6.32
N GLY A 38 -16.23 36.12 7.30
CA GLY A 38 -14.95 36.17 8.00
C GLY A 38 -14.55 34.89 8.67
N VAL A 39 -13.24 34.76 8.91
CA VAL A 39 -12.63 33.63 9.59
C VAL A 39 -11.65 34.13 10.65
N ALA A 40 -11.75 33.54 11.84
CA ALA A 40 -10.85 33.78 12.94
C ALA A 40 -10.11 32.49 13.27
N HIS A 41 -8.79 32.56 13.38
CA HIS A 41 -7.93 31.42 13.66
C HIS A 41 -6.90 31.76 14.74
N CYS A 42 -6.82 30.94 15.79
CA CYS A 42 -5.83 31.10 16.84
C CYS A 42 -4.58 30.28 16.52
N PHE A 43 -3.45 30.97 16.37
CA PHE A 43 -2.16 30.33 16.13
C PHE A 43 -1.59 29.58 17.35
N ARG A 44 -2.24 29.67 18.52
CA ARG A 44 -1.83 28.98 19.75
C ARG A 44 -2.67 27.73 20.02
N CYS A 45 -3.98 27.88 20.18
CA CYS A 45 -4.86 26.76 20.57
C CYS A 45 -5.69 26.20 19.42
N THR A 46 -5.45 26.63 18.17
CA THR A 46 -6.19 26.21 16.96
C THR A 46 -7.69 26.54 16.94
N PHE A 47 -8.16 27.33 17.92
CA PHE A 47 -9.54 27.84 17.94
C PHE A 47 -9.89 28.48 16.60
N THR A 48 -11.00 28.05 16.02
CA THR A 48 -11.50 28.55 14.73
C THR A 48 -12.97 28.92 14.83
N GLU A 49 -13.31 30.15 14.46
CA GLU A 49 -14.67 30.64 14.37
C GLU A 49 -14.87 31.26 12.98
N SER A 50 -15.97 30.91 12.31
CA SER A 50 -16.34 31.48 11.01
C SER A 50 -17.62 32.26 11.14
N TYR A 51 -17.72 33.39 10.44
CA TYR A 51 -18.90 34.25 10.41
C TYR A 51 -19.43 34.39 8.99
N ARG A 52 -20.75 34.34 8.88
CA ARG A 52 -21.48 34.69 7.65
C ARG A 52 -22.64 35.62 8.00
N PRO A 53 -22.85 36.76 7.32
CA PRO A 53 -23.92 37.70 7.63
C PRO A 53 -25.30 37.04 7.73
N GLU A 54 -25.60 36.09 6.85
CA GLU A 54 -26.89 35.39 6.77
C GLU A 54 -27.10 34.30 7.83
N ARG A 55 -26.04 33.86 8.55
CA ARG A 55 -26.09 32.70 9.47
C ARG A 55 -25.45 32.95 10.83
N GLY A 56 -24.85 34.12 11.04
CA GLY A 56 -24.13 34.47 12.26
C GLY A 56 -22.80 33.72 12.44
N ALA A 57 -22.25 33.79 13.66
CA ALA A 57 -20.99 33.16 14.02
C ALA A 57 -21.18 31.66 14.31
N ARG A 58 -20.31 30.82 13.75
CA ARG A 58 -20.27 29.39 14.00
C ARG A 58 -18.87 28.98 14.43
N GLN A 59 -18.75 28.49 15.66
CA GLN A 59 -17.53 27.87 16.15
C GLN A 59 -17.38 26.47 15.55
N LYS A 60 -16.22 26.19 14.97
CA LYS A 60 -15.84 24.82 14.63
C LYS A 60 -15.00 24.27 15.78
N MET A 61 -15.41 23.14 16.35
CA MET A 61 -14.52 22.35 17.19
C MET A 61 -13.25 22.01 16.38
N PRO A 62 -12.07 21.95 17.01
CA PRO A 62 -10.84 21.64 16.31
C PRO A 62 -10.98 20.27 15.65
N SER A 63 -11.13 20.26 14.33
CA SER A 63 -10.95 19.05 13.55
C SER A 63 -9.49 18.63 13.72
N VAL A 64 -9.27 17.38 14.12
CA VAL A 64 -7.95 16.72 14.10
C VAL A 64 -7.27 17.14 12.79
N PRO A 65 -6.03 17.66 12.83
CA PRO A 65 -5.40 18.21 11.64
C PRO A 65 -5.36 17.14 10.55
N ARG A 66 -6.15 17.36 9.51
CA ARG A 66 -6.07 16.56 8.28
C ARG A 66 -4.71 16.91 7.69
N ILE A 67 -3.75 16.01 7.85
CA ILE A 67 -2.42 16.11 7.23
C ILE A 67 -2.67 16.49 5.77
N LYS A 68 -2.24 17.69 5.37
CA LYS A 68 -2.27 18.10 3.96
C LYS A 68 -1.48 17.04 3.21
N ALA A 69 -2.11 16.36 2.26
CA ALA A 69 -1.42 15.42 1.40
C ALA A 69 -0.25 16.17 0.77
N VAL A 70 0.96 15.88 1.22
CA VAL A 70 2.16 16.19 0.46
C VAL A 70 1.90 15.60 -0.91
N THR A 71 1.95 16.44 -1.95
CA THR A 71 1.85 16.00 -3.34
C THR A 71 2.85 14.87 -3.48
N THR A 72 2.38 13.61 -3.47
CA THR A 72 3.28 12.47 -3.50
C THR A 72 3.93 12.51 -4.85
N GLN A 73 5.23 12.81 -4.87
CA GLN A 73 6.03 12.71 -6.08
C GLN A 73 5.76 11.32 -6.65
N LYS A 74 5.21 11.27 -7.86
CA LYS A 74 4.95 10.01 -8.53
C LYS A 74 6.29 9.49 -9.07
N HIS A 75 6.65 8.29 -8.66
CA HIS A 75 7.86 7.61 -9.05
C HIS A 75 7.51 6.48 -10.03
N GLU A 76 8.03 6.58 -11.26
CA GLU A 76 7.93 5.52 -12.27
C GLU A 76 8.88 4.35 -12.00
N THR A 77 9.94 4.60 -11.22
CA THR A 77 10.96 3.64 -10.82
C THR A 77 11.18 3.70 -9.32
N LEU A 78 11.87 2.72 -8.75
CA LEU A 78 12.16 2.69 -7.32
C LEU A 78 13.03 3.89 -6.93
N SER A 79 12.49 4.73 -6.05
CA SER A 79 13.19 5.89 -5.47
C SER A 79 14.44 5.49 -4.70
N ASP A 80 15.33 6.45 -4.43
CA ASP A 80 16.53 6.23 -3.61
C ASP A 80 16.17 5.70 -2.22
N TYR A 81 15.15 6.26 -1.57
CA TYR A 81 14.62 5.74 -0.30
C TYR A 81 14.18 4.26 -0.41
N GLY A 82 13.53 3.90 -1.51
CA GLY A 82 13.13 2.51 -1.77
C GLY A 82 14.33 1.58 -1.94
N ARG A 83 15.39 2.03 -2.62
CA ARG A 83 16.64 1.26 -2.78
C ARG A 83 17.38 1.10 -1.46
N ASP A 84 17.42 2.15 -0.65
CA ASP A 84 18.03 2.11 0.69
C ASP A 84 17.28 1.12 1.59
N LEU A 85 15.94 1.20 1.59
CA LEU A 85 15.11 0.27 2.33
C LEU A 85 15.31 -1.18 1.87
N TRP A 86 15.34 -1.43 0.56
CA TRP A 86 15.61 -2.76 0.01
C TRP A 86 16.99 -3.31 0.41
N SER A 87 18.00 -2.44 0.41
CA SER A 87 19.38 -2.79 0.78
C SER A 87 19.51 -3.10 2.28
N ALA A 88 18.68 -2.47 3.12
CA ALA A 88 18.59 -2.77 4.54
C ALA A 88 17.84 -4.08 4.87
N CYS A 89 17.15 -4.68 3.88
CA CYS A 89 16.44 -5.95 4.07
C CYS A 89 17.41 -7.14 4.03
N LYS A 90 17.08 -8.17 4.81
CA LYS A 90 17.86 -9.40 4.98
C LYS A 90 17.23 -10.56 4.20
N PRO A 91 18.02 -11.59 3.83
CA PRO A 91 17.46 -12.87 3.38
C PRO A 91 16.46 -13.42 4.39
N LEU A 92 15.47 -14.17 3.92
CA LEU A 92 14.42 -14.77 4.76
C LEU A 92 15.04 -15.60 5.90
N SER A 93 14.67 -15.27 7.14
CA SER A 93 15.15 -15.96 8.34
C SER A 93 14.25 -15.65 9.53
N GLY A 94 14.33 -16.46 10.59
CA GLY A 94 13.65 -16.19 11.86
C GLY A 94 12.14 -15.98 11.69
N VAL A 95 11.64 -14.84 12.17
CA VAL A 95 10.20 -14.48 12.11
C VAL A 95 9.63 -14.55 10.68
N ALA A 96 10.42 -14.22 9.66
CA ALA A 96 9.95 -14.28 8.28
C ALA A 96 9.72 -15.70 7.77
N VAL A 97 10.61 -16.63 8.12
CA VAL A 97 10.46 -18.06 7.78
C VAL A 97 9.32 -18.65 8.60
N ALA A 98 9.29 -18.41 9.92
CA ALA A 98 8.21 -18.88 10.78
C ALA A 98 6.82 -18.40 10.34
N TYR A 99 6.71 -17.15 9.84
CA TYR A 99 5.49 -16.64 9.25
C TYR A 99 5.05 -17.43 8.00
N LEU A 100 5.98 -17.68 7.07
CA LEU A 100 5.67 -18.39 5.83
C LEU A 100 5.36 -19.87 6.11
N GLU A 101 6.08 -20.51 7.02
CA GLU A 101 5.82 -21.89 7.47
C GLU A 101 4.47 -22.00 8.18
N GLY A 102 4.13 -21.06 9.07
CA GLY A 102 2.80 -20.98 9.70
C GLY A 102 1.67 -20.67 8.72
N ARG A 103 2.01 -20.21 7.51
CA ARG A 103 1.11 -20.06 6.37
C ARG A 103 1.16 -21.25 5.42
N CYS A 104 1.95 -22.28 5.72
CA CYS A 104 2.17 -23.43 4.83
C CYS A 104 2.69 -23.04 3.43
N CYS A 105 3.40 -21.92 3.32
CA CYS A 105 4.02 -21.47 2.06
C CYS A 105 5.35 -22.18 1.81
N VAL A 106 5.67 -22.46 0.55
CA VAL A 106 7.06 -22.78 0.16
C VAL A 106 7.96 -21.57 0.44
N ILE A 107 9.17 -21.82 0.94
CA ILE A 107 10.19 -20.77 1.08
C ILE A 107 10.90 -20.60 -0.28
N PRO A 108 10.82 -19.41 -0.91
CA PRO A 108 11.44 -19.18 -2.22
C PRO A 108 12.98 -19.13 -2.11
N PRO A 109 13.71 -19.25 -3.24
CA PRO A 109 15.16 -19.14 -3.24
C PRO A 109 15.63 -17.74 -2.78
N ALA A 110 16.84 -17.67 -2.22
CA ALA A 110 17.35 -16.47 -1.55
C ALA A 110 17.66 -15.29 -2.49
N ASP A 111 17.78 -15.54 -3.79
CA ASP A 111 18.01 -14.58 -4.87
C ASP A 111 16.72 -14.04 -5.50
N GLY A 112 15.55 -14.51 -5.04
CA GLY A 112 14.26 -13.94 -5.41
C GLY A 112 14.01 -12.54 -4.83
N ASP A 113 12.94 -11.90 -5.30
CA ASP A 113 12.51 -10.55 -4.91
C ASP A 113 11.75 -10.51 -3.56
N LEU A 114 11.95 -11.50 -2.68
CA LEU A 114 11.35 -11.53 -1.34
C LEU A 114 12.42 -11.55 -0.25
N ARG A 115 12.42 -10.52 0.60
CA ARG A 115 13.29 -10.36 1.75
C ARG A 115 12.47 -10.03 3.00
N TRP A 116 13.14 -9.82 4.13
CA TRP A 116 12.47 -9.30 5.32
C TRP A 116 13.29 -8.21 6.02
N HIS A 117 12.61 -7.41 6.82
CA HIS A 117 13.20 -6.38 7.67
C HIS A 117 12.76 -6.60 9.12
N PRO A 118 13.67 -6.69 10.11
CA PRO A 118 13.32 -7.07 11.49
C PRO A 118 12.54 -6.01 12.27
N ALA A 119 12.70 -4.74 11.90
CA ALA A 119 12.11 -3.61 12.62
C ALA A 119 11.66 -2.49 11.65
N LEU A 120 10.74 -2.81 10.74
CA LEU A 120 10.25 -1.87 9.74
C LEU A 120 9.20 -0.93 10.35
N LYS A 121 9.39 0.38 10.16
CA LYS A 121 8.44 1.40 10.61
C LYS A 121 7.19 1.45 9.73
N HIS A 122 6.02 1.29 10.35
CA HIS A 122 4.72 1.47 9.75
C HIS A 122 4.30 2.96 9.78
N PRO A 123 3.54 3.48 8.80
CA PRO A 123 3.06 4.86 8.80
C PRO A 123 2.22 5.27 10.02
N THR A 124 1.58 4.32 10.71
CA THR A 124 0.85 4.59 11.97
C THR A 124 1.76 4.84 13.18
N GLY A 125 3.07 4.65 13.04
CA GLY A 125 4.06 4.80 14.10
C GLY A 125 4.55 3.48 14.70
N SER A 126 3.83 2.37 14.50
CA SER A 126 4.27 1.04 14.92
C SER A 126 5.57 0.63 14.22
N THR A 127 6.38 -0.21 14.85
CA THR A 127 7.59 -0.79 14.27
C THR A 127 7.64 -2.27 14.55
N GLY A 128 7.93 -3.10 13.55
CA GLY A 128 7.96 -4.55 13.72
C GLY A 128 8.52 -5.29 12.52
N PRO A 129 8.64 -6.62 12.60
CA PRO A 129 9.14 -7.44 11.51
C PRO A 129 8.17 -7.39 10.33
N ALA A 130 8.73 -7.37 9.11
CA ALA A 130 7.95 -7.32 7.88
C ALA A 130 8.61 -8.11 6.75
N LEU A 131 7.81 -8.81 5.96
CA LEU A 131 8.19 -9.19 4.60
C LEU A 131 8.27 -7.93 3.75
N VAL A 132 9.35 -7.81 2.97
CA VAL A 132 9.54 -6.75 2.00
C VAL A 132 9.82 -7.43 0.67
N ALA A 133 8.91 -7.23 -0.29
CA ALA A 133 9.03 -7.74 -1.64
C ALA A 133 9.36 -6.59 -2.60
N ARG A 134 10.35 -6.79 -3.46
CA ARG A 134 10.66 -5.85 -4.53
C ARG A 134 9.67 -6.07 -5.67
N ILE A 135 9.05 -5.00 -6.12
CA ILE A 135 8.20 -5.02 -7.31
C ILE A 135 9.06 -4.55 -8.47
N THR A 136 9.13 -5.37 -9.51
CA THR A 136 9.82 -5.11 -10.76
C THR A 136 8.79 -5.06 -11.90
N ASP A 137 9.05 -4.22 -12.89
CA ASP A 137 8.25 -4.21 -14.12
C ASP A 137 8.34 -5.59 -14.80
N ALA A 138 7.21 -6.13 -15.26
CA ALA A 138 7.15 -7.49 -15.80
C ALA A 138 8.01 -7.65 -17.05
N VAL A 139 8.13 -6.61 -17.88
CA VAL A 139 8.82 -6.68 -19.18
C VAL A 139 10.25 -6.17 -19.07
N THR A 140 10.46 -5.02 -18.42
CA THR A 140 11.77 -4.35 -18.39
C THR A 140 12.65 -4.77 -17.21
N CYS A 141 12.10 -5.57 -16.28
CA CYS A 141 12.73 -5.97 -15.01
C CYS A 141 13.15 -4.78 -14.12
N GLN A 142 12.78 -3.55 -14.47
CA GLN A 142 13.17 -2.37 -13.71
C GLN A 142 12.46 -2.36 -12.36
N PRO A 143 13.15 -2.13 -11.23
CA PRO A 143 12.49 -1.95 -9.94
C PRO A 143 11.57 -0.73 -9.93
N VAL A 144 10.33 -0.90 -9.49
CA VAL A 144 9.29 0.15 -9.52
C VAL A 144 8.76 0.52 -8.14
N SER A 145 8.65 -0.44 -7.21
CA SER A 145 8.08 -0.21 -5.88
C SER A 145 8.50 -1.31 -4.90
N LEU A 146 8.05 -1.20 -3.65
CA LEU A 146 8.16 -2.25 -2.64
C LEU A 146 6.78 -2.60 -2.10
N HIS A 147 6.55 -3.88 -1.89
CA HIS A 147 5.39 -4.41 -1.18
C HIS A 147 5.81 -4.83 0.23
N ARG A 148 5.20 -4.25 1.26
CA ARG A 148 5.58 -4.45 2.66
C ARG A 148 4.41 -5.07 3.40
N THR A 149 4.63 -6.21 4.06
CA THR A 149 3.64 -6.88 4.90
C THR A 149 4.24 -7.08 6.28
N TRP A 150 3.64 -6.48 7.31
CA TRP A 150 4.08 -6.68 8.70
C TRP A 150 3.51 -7.99 9.22
N ILE A 151 4.34 -8.76 9.92
CA ILE A 151 4.12 -10.17 10.21
C ILE A 151 4.37 -10.50 11.68
N GLN A 152 3.85 -11.64 12.12
CA GLN A 152 4.11 -12.26 13.41
C GLN A 152 4.67 -13.67 13.18
N ALA A 153 5.41 -14.20 14.17
CA ALA A 153 6.07 -15.49 14.05
C ALA A 153 5.10 -16.69 14.05
N ASP A 154 3.84 -16.47 14.44
CA ASP A 154 2.77 -17.47 14.50
C ASP A 154 1.99 -17.58 13.18
N GLY A 155 2.54 -17.08 12.07
CA GLY A 155 1.88 -17.08 10.77
C GLY A 155 0.83 -15.98 10.59
N ARG A 156 0.54 -15.15 11.60
CA ARG A 156 -0.41 -14.04 11.45
C ARG A 156 0.26 -12.80 10.85
N LYS A 157 -0.54 -12.01 10.15
CA LYS A 157 -0.18 -10.63 9.82
C LYS A 157 -0.21 -9.83 11.12
N ALA A 158 0.64 -8.81 11.24
CA ALA A 158 0.65 -7.98 12.45
C ALA A 158 -0.71 -7.28 12.65
N ASP A 159 -1.10 -7.10 13.92
CA ASP A 159 -2.35 -6.46 14.33
C ASP A 159 -2.30 -4.92 14.14
N ILE A 160 -2.08 -4.49 12.90
CA ILE A 160 -2.05 -3.09 12.44
C ILE A 160 -2.89 -2.95 11.17
N ASP A 161 -3.57 -1.82 11.00
CA ASP A 161 -4.45 -1.58 9.85
C ASP A 161 -3.93 -0.43 8.95
N PRO A 162 -3.70 -0.68 7.65
CA PRO A 162 -3.65 -2.00 7.01
C PRO A 162 -2.32 -2.73 7.32
N PRO A 163 -2.31 -4.08 7.39
CA PRO A 163 -1.09 -4.85 7.69
C PRO A 163 -0.13 -4.98 6.50
N ARG A 164 -0.55 -4.48 5.33
CA ARG A 164 0.14 -4.57 4.06
C ARG A 164 0.05 -3.23 3.35
N LEU A 165 1.19 -2.72 2.89
CA LEU A 165 1.28 -1.45 2.18
C LEU A 165 2.33 -1.52 1.07
N LEU A 166 1.96 -0.95 -0.08
CA LEU A 166 2.94 -0.55 -1.09
C LEU A 166 3.76 0.65 -0.61
N LEU A 167 4.95 0.83 -1.17
CA LEU A 167 5.74 2.03 -0.97
C LEU A 167 5.02 3.23 -1.59
N GLY A 168 4.76 4.26 -0.78
CA GLY A 168 3.96 5.42 -1.18
C GLY A 168 4.58 6.19 -2.34
N GLY A 169 3.74 6.75 -3.23
CA GLY A 169 4.18 7.56 -4.36
C GLY A 169 4.77 6.77 -5.54
N HIS A 170 4.79 5.43 -5.51
CA HIS A 170 5.34 4.63 -6.60
C HIS A 170 4.24 4.00 -7.46
N ARG A 171 4.50 3.83 -8.75
CA ARG A 171 3.60 3.05 -9.61
C ARG A 171 3.57 1.57 -9.20
N LYS A 172 2.48 0.89 -9.53
CA LYS A 172 2.35 -0.57 -9.38
C LYS A 172 1.92 -1.28 -10.67
N GLN A 173 1.45 -0.52 -11.66
CA GLN A 173 0.91 -1.05 -12.91
C GLN A 173 2.01 -1.76 -13.71
N GLY A 174 1.71 -2.96 -14.21
CA GLY A 174 2.65 -3.82 -14.92
C GLY A 174 3.73 -4.43 -14.02
N GLY A 175 3.55 -4.35 -12.69
CA GLY A 175 4.50 -4.83 -11.72
C GLY A 175 4.28 -6.30 -11.35
N VAL A 176 5.37 -7.00 -11.08
CA VAL A 176 5.39 -8.35 -10.49
C VAL A 176 6.44 -8.43 -9.38
N ILE A 177 6.28 -9.42 -8.52
CA ILE A 177 7.27 -9.83 -7.52
C ILE A 177 7.83 -11.17 -8.00
N ARG A 178 9.10 -11.17 -8.40
CA ARG A 178 9.80 -12.35 -8.91
C ARG A 178 10.25 -13.24 -7.75
N LEU A 179 9.34 -14.06 -7.20
CA LEU A 179 9.66 -14.92 -6.05
C LEU A 179 10.75 -15.95 -6.41
N TRP A 180 10.79 -16.39 -7.66
CA TRP A 180 11.94 -17.02 -8.30
C TRP A 180 12.57 -16.04 -9.30
N PRO A 181 13.91 -16.02 -9.43
CA PRO A 181 14.58 -15.14 -10.39
C PRO A 181 14.26 -15.53 -11.83
N ASP A 182 14.46 -14.61 -12.79
CA ASP A 182 14.19 -14.83 -14.21
C ASP A 182 14.97 -16.06 -14.74
N GLU A 183 16.18 -16.29 -14.25
CA GLU A 183 17.05 -17.41 -14.62
C GLU A 183 16.49 -18.79 -14.22
N ALA A 184 15.58 -18.85 -13.25
CA ALA A 184 14.89 -20.08 -12.88
C ALA A 184 13.69 -20.37 -13.80
N VAL A 185 13.20 -19.37 -14.54
CA VAL A 185 12.09 -19.49 -15.48
C VAL A 185 12.61 -20.05 -16.79
N THR A 186 12.12 -21.25 -17.12
CA THR A 186 12.42 -21.91 -18.40
C THR A 186 11.21 -21.75 -19.33
N VAL A 187 10.51 -22.83 -19.64
CA VAL A 187 9.35 -22.82 -20.55
C VAL A 187 8.03 -22.58 -19.83
N GLY A 188 8.00 -22.56 -18.50
CA GLY A 188 6.77 -22.33 -17.76
C GLY A 188 6.93 -21.56 -16.47
N LEU A 189 5.84 -20.91 -16.08
CA LEU A 189 5.77 -19.98 -14.96
C LEU A 189 4.42 -20.10 -14.26
N GLY A 190 4.43 -20.16 -12.92
CA GLY A 190 3.25 -19.95 -12.12
C GLY A 190 3.06 -18.48 -11.75
N VAL A 191 1.82 -17.99 -11.70
CA VAL A 191 1.50 -16.64 -11.23
C VAL A 191 0.28 -16.68 -10.31
N ALA A 192 0.23 -15.78 -9.33
CA ALA A 192 -0.97 -15.54 -8.54
C ALA A 192 -1.05 -14.05 -8.15
N GLU A 193 -2.17 -13.59 -7.59
CA GLU A 193 -2.30 -12.20 -7.13
C GLU A 193 -1.35 -11.90 -5.97
N GLY A 194 -1.44 -12.70 -4.91
CA GLY A 194 -0.70 -12.53 -3.67
C GLY A 194 0.59 -13.35 -3.58
N ILE A 195 1.52 -12.87 -2.76
CA ILE A 195 2.74 -13.62 -2.41
C ILE A 195 2.40 -14.98 -1.80
N GLU A 196 1.42 -15.02 -0.89
CA GLU A 196 1.06 -16.23 -0.15
C GLU A 196 0.42 -17.28 -1.07
N THR A 197 -0.52 -16.88 -1.92
CA THR A 197 -1.13 -17.73 -2.96
C THR A 197 -0.08 -18.25 -3.94
N ALA A 198 0.84 -17.41 -4.40
CA ALA A 198 1.92 -17.83 -5.31
C ALA A 198 2.84 -18.86 -4.64
N LEU A 199 3.30 -18.60 -3.42
CA LEU A 199 4.14 -19.55 -2.67
C LEU A 199 3.39 -20.84 -2.30
N SER A 200 2.05 -20.80 -2.22
CA SER A 200 1.22 -21.99 -2.04
C SER A 200 1.15 -22.81 -3.33
N LEU A 201 0.99 -22.15 -4.49
CA LEU A 201 1.07 -22.78 -5.81
C LEU A 201 2.42 -23.50 -6.02
N ALA A 202 3.50 -22.96 -5.46
CA ALA A 202 4.84 -23.53 -5.58
C ALA A 202 4.99 -24.96 -5.03
N TRP A 203 4.06 -25.44 -4.19
CA TRP A 203 4.01 -26.85 -3.80
C TRP A 203 3.69 -27.79 -4.96
N ALA A 204 2.89 -27.33 -5.92
CA ALA A 204 2.50 -28.10 -7.11
C ALA A 204 3.36 -27.74 -8.32
N TYR A 205 3.73 -26.46 -8.47
CA TYR A 205 4.48 -25.98 -9.63
C TYR A 205 5.31 -24.74 -9.31
N ALA A 206 6.62 -24.81 -9.59
CA ALA A 206 7.55 -23.69 -9.53
C ALA A 206 8.38 -23.63 -10.83
N PRO A 207 8.89 -22.46 -11.26
CA PRO A 207 8.93 -21.18 -10.54
C PRO A 207 7.59 -20.44 -10.50
N VAL A 208 7.43 -19.53 -9.53
CA VAL A 208 6.22 -18.69 -9.40
C VAL A 208 6.54 -17.22 -9.17
N TRP A 209 5.70 -16.32 -9.67
CA TRP A 209 5.71 -14.88 -9.38
C TRP A 209 4.38 -14.42 -8.77
N ALA A 210 4.38 -13.28 -8.07
CA ALA A 210 3.15 -12.66 -7.58
C ALA A 210 2.86 -11.35 -8.33
N CYS A 211 1.61 -11.16 -8.75
CA CYS A 211 1.16 -10.03 -9.54
C CYS A 211 0.65 -8.86 -8.70
N ILE A 212 0.84 -8.86 -7.37
CA ILE A 212 0.46 -7.79 -6.42
C ILE A 212 -1.05 -7.71 -6.17
N ASP A 213 -1.87 -7.73 -7.21
CA ASP A 213 -3.33 -7.64 -7.17
C ASP A 213 -4.00 -8.16 -8.46
N ALA A 214 -5.32 -8.35 -8.41
CA ALA A 214 -6.17 -8.75 -9.53
C ALA A 214 -5.97 -7.91 -10.79
N GLY A 215 -5.80 -6.59 -10.67
CA GLY A 215 -5.65 -5.71 -11.84
C GLY A 215 -4.35 -5.97 -12.60
N ASN A 216 -3.25 -6.18 -11.89
CA ASN A 216 -1.97 -6.54 -12.49
C ASN A 216 -1.96 -7.99 -12.98
N LEU A 217 -2.64 -8.92 -12.31
CA LEU A 217 -2.80 -10.29 -12.83
C LEU A 217 -3.57 -10.28 -14.16
N ALA A 218 -4.70 -9.58 -14.20
CA ALA A 218 -5.52 -9.39 -15.39
C ALA A 218 -4.71 -8.79 -16.55
N ALA A 219 -3.79 -7.87 -16.25
CA ALA A 219 -2.93 -7.19 -17.22
C ALA A 219 -1.56 -7.87 -17.45
N PHE A 220 -1.30 -9.04 -16.86
CA PHE A 220 0.00 -9.70 -16.97
C PHE A 220 0.33 -10.00 -18.46
N PRO A 221 1.44 -9.47 -18.99
CA PRO A 221 1.76 -9.58 -20.42
C PRO A 221 2.23 -10.97 -20.79
N VAL A 222 2.08 -11.34 -22.06
CA VAL A 222 2.72 -12.55 -22.61
C VAL A 222 4.22 -12.29 -22.71
N LEU A 223 5.01 -13.15 -22.06
CA LEU A 223 6.46 -13.00 -22.02
C LEU A 223 7.13 -13.95 -23.04
N PRO A 224 8.11 -13.47 -23.83
CA PRO A 224 8.89 -14.32 -24.71
C PRO A 224 9.62 -15.42 -23.94
N GLY A 225 9.66 -16.64 -24.50
CA GLY A 225 10.34 -17.79 -23.90
C GLY A 225 9.50 -18.60 -22.92
N ILE A 226 8.35 -18.09 -22.46
CA ILE A 226 7.40 -18.83 -21.62
C ILE A 226 6.29 -19.40 -22.51
N ASP A 227 6.20 -20.71 -22.54
CA ASP A 227 5.24 -21.47 -23.35
C ASP A 227 4.01 -21.92 -22.54
N ALA A 228 4.13 -22.06 -21.22
CA ALA A 228 3.05 -22.46 -20.32
C ALA A 228 2.90 -21.54 -19.10
N LEU A 229 1.67 -21.14 -18.79
CA LEU A 229 1.33 -20.32 -17.61
C LEU A 229 0.37 -21.06 -16.69
N THR A 230 0.72 -21.18 -15.40
CA THR A 230 -0.19 -21.71 -14.37
C THR A 230 -0.66 -20.59 -13.46
N ILE A 231 -1.95 -20.29 -13.45
CA ILE A 231 -2.55 -19.19 -12.70
C ILE A 231 -3.20 -19.74 -11.42
N GLY A 232 -2.63 -19.38 -10.27
CA GLY A 232 -3.26 -19.50 -8.96
C GLY A 232 -4.32 -18.40 -8.79
N ALA A 233 -5.58 -18.72 -9.10
CA ALA A 233 -6.67 -17.76 -9.04
C ALA A 233 -7.29 -17.72 -7.64
N ASP A 234 -7.54 -16.53 -7.11
CA ASP A 234 -8.36 -16.37 -5.91
C ASP A 234 -9.83 -16.66 -6.27
N ASN A 235 -10.56 -17.32 -5.37
CA ASN A 235 -11.96 -17.75 -5.50
C ASN A 235 -12.93 -16.62 -5.11
N ASP A 236 -12.67 -15.42 -5.62
CA ASP A 236 -13.60 -14.30 -5.58
C ASP A 236 -13.89 -13.78 -7.00
N ALA A 237 -14.90 -12.92 -7.13
CA ALA A 237 -15.33 -12.45 -8.45
C ALA A 237 -14.25 -11.65 -9.19
N ALA A 238 -13.41 -10.89 -8.46
CA ALA A 238 -12.36 -10.09 -9.06
C ALA A 238 -11.19 -10.97 -9.52
N GLY A 239 -10.75 -11.91 -8.68
CA GLY A 239 -9.66 -12.83 -9.00
C GLY A 239 -10.02 -13.83 -10.08
N ALA A 240 -11.23 -14.38 -10.07
CA ALA A 240 -11.71 -15.24 -11.15
C ALA A 240 -11.76 -14.50 -12.50
N ALA A 241 -12.22 -13.25 -12.51
CA ALA A 241 -12.25 -12.43 -13.72
C ALA A 241 -10.83 -12.10 -14.22
N ALA A 242 -9.92 -11.73 -13.31
CA ALA A 242 -8.53 -11.41 -13.62
C ALA A 242 -7.77 -12.62 -14.19
N ALA A 243 -7.88 -13.78 -13.55
CA ALA A 243 -7.30 -15.02 -14.03
C ALA A 243 -7.86 -15.39 -15.42
N LYS A 244 -9.17 -15.20 -15.64
CA LYS A 244 -9.80 -15.47 -16.92
C LYS A 244 -9.27 -14.54 -18.02
N GLU A 245 -9.19 -13.24 -17.78
CA GLU A 245 -8.66 -12.28 -18.74
C GLU A 245 -7.20 -12.57 -19.10
N CYS A 246 -6.37 -12.83 -18.08
CA CYS A 246 -4.98 -13.25 -18.26
C CYS A 246 -4.89 -14.52 -19.13
N SER A 247 -5.71 -15.53 -18.83
CA SER A 247 -5.71 -16.79 -19.57
C SER A 247 -6.11 -16.63 -21.02
N VAL A 248 -7.09 -15.77 -21.33
CA VAL A 248 -7.50 -15.51 -22.72
C VAL A 248 -6.35 -14.86 -23.47
N ARG A 249 -5.69 -13.84 -22.89
CA ARG A 249 -4.55 -13.17 -23.53
C ARG A 249 -3.40 -14.13 -23.85
N TRP A 250 -3.07 -15.03 -22.93
CA TRP A 250 -2.00 -16.01 -23.13
C TRP A 250 -2.40 -17.09 -24.12
N ALA A 251 -3.64 -17.58 -24.08
CA ALA A 251 -4.16 -18.54 -25.04
C ALA A 251 -4.22 -17.97 -26.47
N ASP A 252 -4.65 -16.71 -26.64
CA ASP A 252 -4.67 -16.01 -27.92
C ASP A 252 -3.26 -15.84 -28.52
N ALA A 253 -2.23 -15.84 -27.67
CA ALA A 253 -0.83 -15.87 -28.08
C ALA A 253 -0.27 -17.29 -28.30
N ASN A 254 -1.13 -18.30 -28.39
CA ASN A 254 -0.79 -19.72 -28.54
C ASN A 254 0.09 -20.26 -27.39
N ARG A 255 -0.16 -19.81 -26.16
CA ARG A 255 0.46 -20.36 -24.95
C ARG A 255 -0.48 -21.32 -24.24
N GLU A 256 0.10 -22.32 -23.60
CA GLU A 256 -0.64 -23.22 -22.73
C GLU A 256 -0.98 -22.48 -21.42
N VAL A 257 -2.23 -22.61 -20.96
CA VAL A 257 -2.66 -21.94 -19.71
C VAL A 257 -3.49 -22.88 -18.85
N TYR A 258 -3.11 -22.94 -17.58
CA TYR A 258 -3.82 -23.64 -16.53
C TYR A 258 -4.33 -22.64 -15.49
N ILE A 259 -5.54 -22.82 -14.99
CA ILE A 259 -6.08 -22.04 -13.86
C ILE A 259 -6.42 -23.03 -12.75
N THR A 260 -5.91 -22.80 -11.54
CA THR A 260 -6.24 -23.62 -10.39
C THR A 260 -7.71 -23.47 -10.00
N LYS A 261 -8.25 -24.50 -9.35
CA LYS A 261 -9.58 -24.46 -8.75
C LYS A 261 -9.49 -25.04 -7.36
N GLN A 262 -10.03 -24.32 -6.39
CA GLN A 262 -10.12 -24.72 -5.00
C GLN A 262 -11.47 -24.26 -4.43
N ALA A 263 -11.93 -24.91 -3.35
CA ALA A 263 -13.17 -24.53 -2.67
C ALA A 263 -12.98 -23.25 -1.85
N GLU A 264 -11.82 -23.11 -1.23
CA GLU A 264 -11.49 -21.98 -0.37
C GLU A 264 -11.17 -20.70 -1.14
N ASN A 265 -11.07 -19.58 -0.41
CA ASN A 265 -10.86 -18.26 -1.00
C ASN A 265 -9.59 -18.18 -1.85
N ASP A 266 -8.52 -18.85 -1.46
CA ASP A 266 -7.28 -18.92 -2.24
C ASP A 266 -6.55 -20.25 -1.99
N LEU A 267 -5.46 -20.49 -2.71
CA LEU A 267 -4.63 -21.68 -2.52
C LEU A 267 -3.97 -21.73 -1.14
N ASN A 268 -3.72 -20.59 -0.48
CA ASN A 268 -3.10 -20.58 0.84
C ASN A 268 -4.07 -21.09 1.91
N ASP A 269 -5.33 -20.65 1.85
CA ASP A 269 -6.40 -21.13 2.72
C ASP A 269 -6.62 -22.64 2.51
N ALA A 270 -6.66 -23.10 1.25
CA ALA A 270 -6.84 -24.52 0.94
C ALA A 270 -5.70 -25.41 1.47
N ILE A 271 -4.44 -24.97 1.39
CA ILE A 271 -3.31 -25.73 1.94
C ILE A 271 -3.35 -25.74 3.47
N LYS A 272 -3.70 -24.61 4.10
CA LYS A 272 -3.78 -24.51 5.56
C LYS A 272 -4.90 -25.35 6.15
N GLU A 273 -6.00 -25.54 5.44
CA GLU A 273 -7.07 -26.46 5.89
C GLU A 273 -6.66 -27.92 5.82
N ALA A 274 -5.78 -28.29 4.88
CA ALA A 274 -5.31 -29.65 4.68
C ALA A 274 -4.16 -30.09 5.60
N ALA A 275 -3.49 -29.15 6.29
CA ALA A 275 -2.32 -29.38 7.13
C ALA A 275 -2.66 -29.67 8.60
#